data_AF-A0A9D1RYP7-F1
#
_entry.id   AF-A0A9D1RYP7-F1
#
_cell.length_a   1.000
_cell.length_b   1.000
_cell.length_c   1.000
_cell.angle_alpha   90.00
_cell.angle_beta   90.00
_cell.angle_gamma   90.00
#
_symmetry.space_group_name_H-M   'P 1'
#
loop_
_entity.id
_entity.type
_entity.pdbx_description
1 polymer ?
#
loop_
_entity_poly.entity_id
_entity_poly.type
_entity_poly.pdbx_seq_one_letter_code
_entity_poly.pdbx_strand_id
1 'polypeptide(L)'
;MDSLGVSQAVKDRMLMCQDDVTPSTPGKVPKSQLGKNGGRYIEVAGLGEAHYPVSTPACDGRNILIVHSVIEYDRGDAINEIGQTLVMNRGSEFTYPGQCPSLRGQVDGNDVYPVYYDFGSDQAAMCAAKANKGGNARTLNTAGDFSDPC
;
A
#
# COMPACT_ATOMS: atom_id res chain seq x y z
N MET A 1 36.38 2.13 29.89
CA MET A 1 35.05 1.54 30.13
C MET A 1 34.18 2.65 30.65
N ASP A 2 33.18 3.08 29.87
CA ASP A 2 32.28 4.15 30.30
C ASP A 2 31.12 3.56 31.10
N SER A 3 30.49 4.39 31.94
CA SER A 3 29.59 4.05 33.06
C SER A 3 28.26 3.33 32.72
N LEU A 4 28.15 2.72 31.53
CA LEU A 4 26.98 1.95 31.08
C LEU A 4 27.31 0.52 30.61
N GLY A 5 28.55 0.05 30.76
CA GLY A 5 28.88 -1.38 30.57
C GLY A 5 28.74 -1.94 29.14
N VAL A 6 28.47 -1.09 28.15
CA VAL A 6 28.36 -1.52 26.75
C VAL A 6 29.76 -1.75 26.18
N SER A 7 30.02 -2.98 25.70
CA SER A 7 31.31 -3.32 25.10
C SER A 7 31.54 -2.55 23.80
N GLN A 8 32.79 -2.20 23.53
CA GLN A 8 33.12 -1.38 22.36
C GLN A 8 32.77 -2.07 21.03
N ALA A 9 32.80 -3.41 21.00
CA ALA A 9 32.35 -4.22 19.87
C ALA A 9 30.84 -4.10 19.57
N VAL A 10 30.02 -3.79 20.58
CA VAL A 10 28.58 -3.54 20.39
C VAL A 10 28.35 -2.14 19.83
N LYS A 11 29.12 -1.14 20.27
CA LYS A 11 29.08 0.21 19.69
C LYS A 11 29.52 0.20 18.22
N ASP A 12 30.56 -0.57 17.90
CA ASP A 12 31.08 -0.66 16.53
C ASP A 12 30.09 -1.39 15.60
N ARG A 13 29.33 -2.38 16.09
CA ARG A 13 28.24 -3.01 15.31
C ARG A 13 27.03 -2.09 15.09
N MET A 14 26.77 -1.17 16.02
CA MET A 14 25.65 -0.23 15.91
C MET A 14 25.97 0.96 14.99
N LEU A 15 27.26 1.23 14.77
CA LEU A 15 27.75 2.22 13.80
C LEU A 15 27.75 1.72 12.34
N MET A 16 27.49 0.44 12.09
CA MET A 16 27.49 -0.15 10.72
C MET A 16 26.12 -0.20 10.05
N CYS A 17 25.10 0.46 10.60
CA CYS A 17 23.84 0.71 9.90
C CYS A 17 23.75 2.11 9.27
N GLN A 18 24.85 2.86 9.24
CA GLN A 18 24.93 4.14 8.53
C GLN A 18 25.98 4.05 7.43
N ASP A 19 25.50 4.39 6.23
CA ASP A 19 26.25 4.66 5.01
C ASP A 19 26.59 3.45 4.12
N ASP A 20 25.55 2.90 3.51
CA ASP A 20 25.48 2.68 2.05
C ASP A 20 24.03 2.77 1.55
N VAL A 21 23.36 3.85 1.92
CA VAL A 21 22.26 4.39 1.12
C VAL A 21 22.75 5.75 0.68
N THR A 22 23.22 5.83 -0.57
CA THR A 22 23.25 7.12 -1.27
C THR A 22 21.93 7.80 -0.98
N PRO A 23 21.92 9.05 -0.48
CA PRO A 23 20.69 9.80 -0.50
C PRO A 23 20.38 9.95 -1.99
N SER A 24 19.53 9.06 -2.52
CA SER A 24 18.58 9.52 -3.52
C SER A 24 17.97 10.71 -2.84
N THR A 25 18.39 11.91 -3.27
CA THR A 25 17.74 13.19 -3.01
C THR A 25 16.29 12.88 -2.73
N PRO A 26 15.66 13.32 -1.63
CA PRO A 26 14.21 13.23 -1.52
C PRO A 26 13.75 13.89 -2.80
N GLY A 27 13.36 13.07 -3.77
CA GLY A 27 13.04 13.53 -5.10
C GLY A 27 11.94 14.49 -4.76
N LYS A 28 12.17 15.79 -4.96
CA LYS A 28 11.10 16.76 -4.82
C LYS A 28 10.01 16.13 -5.65
N VAL A 29 8.98 15.58 -5.00
CA VAL A 29 7.82 15.08 -5.70
C VAL A 29 7.49 16.25 -6.62
N PRO A 30 7.63 16.10 -7.95
CA PRO A 30 7.50 17.25 -8.81
C PRO A 30 6.14 17.84 -8.45
N LYS A 31 6.15 19.11 -8.00
CA LYS A 31 4.96 19.87 -7.58
C LYS A 31 4.00 20.13 -8.75
N SER A 32 3.97 19.24 -9.74
CA SER A 32 3.19 19.29 -10.97
C SER A 32 2.40 18.00 -11.24
N GLN A 33 2.36 17.04 -10.31
CA GLN A 33 1.40 15.93 -10.33
C GLN A 33 0.49 15.89 -9.10
N LEU A 34 0.17 17.07 -8.55
CA LEU A 34 -1.06 17.26 -7.76
C LEU A 34 -2.25 17.16 -8.74
N GLY A 35 -2.59 15.93 -9.13
CA GLY A 35 -3.56 15.65 -10.19
C GLY A 35 -4.98 15.91 -9.73
N LYS A 36 -5.56 17.06 -10.09
CA LYS A 36 -7.00 17.36 -10.26
C LYS A 36 -8.03 17.06 -9.14
N ASN A 37 -7.69 16.35 -8.06
CA ASN A 37 -8.64 15.89 -7.02
C ASN A 37 -8.30 16.42 -5.61
N GLY A 38 -7.55 17.53 -5.52
CA GLY A 38 -6.99 18.07 -4.28
C GLY A 38 -7.95 18.04 -3.09
N GLY A 39 -7.76 17.03 -2.22
CA GLY A 39 -8.45 16.87 -0.95
C GLY A 39 -9.60 15.85 -0.89
N ARG A 40 -10.11 15.32 -2.01
CA ARG A 40 -11.24 14.37 -1.96
C ARG A 40 -10.84 13.01 -1.40
N TYR A 41 -9.78 12.41 -1.95
CA TYR A 41 -9.38 11.05 -1.59
C TYR A 41 -8.19 11.03 -0.63
N ILE A 42 -8.01 9.93 0.10
CA ILE A 42 -6.85 9.69 0.96
C ILE A 42 -5.62 9.46 0.06
N GLU A 43 -4.66 10.38 0.13
CA GLU A 43 -3.41 10.30 -0.67
C GLU A 43 -2.24 9.71 0.14
N VAL A 44 -2.33 9.76 1.47
CA VAL A 44 -1.34 9.22 2.39
C VAL A 44 -2.06 8.59 3.57
N ALA A 45 -1.72 7.36 3.90
CA ALA A 45 -2.19 6.65 5.08
C ALA A 45 -1.02 6.36 6.02
N GLY A 46 -1.28 6.12 7.31
CA GLY A 46 -0.18 5.95 8.25
C GLY A 46 -0.57 5.64 9.68
N LEU A 47 0.44 5.27 10.46
CA LEU A 47 0.35 5.05 11.91
C LEU A 47 1.62 5.56 12.58
N GLY A 48 1.48 6.56 13.45
CA GLY A 48 2.64 7.20 14.07
C GLY A 48 3.57 7.77 13.00
N GLU A 49 4.82 7.31 12.97
CA GLU A 49 5.82 7.75 12.00
C GLU A 49 5.73 7.00 10.65
N ALA A 50 4.97 5.92 10.56
CA ALA A 50 4.80 5.17 9.32
C ALA A 50 3.87 5.94 8.36
N HIS A 51 4.37 6.24 7.17
CA HIS A 51 3.62 6.91 6.11
C HIS A 51 3.67 6.07 4.84
N TYR A 52 2.51 5.87 4.25
CA TYR A 52 2.30 5.11 3.03
C TYR A 52 1.62 6.02 2.01
N PRO A 53 2.29 6.40 0.91
CA PRO A 53 1.63 7.13 -0.17
C PRO A 53 0.69 6.19 -0.93
N VAL A 54 -0.40 6.75 -1.46
CA VAL A 54 -1.30 6.03 -2.35
C VAL A 54 -0.58 5.59 -3.63
N SER A 55 -0.86 4.36 -4.06
CA SER A 55 -0.37 3.81 -5.32
C SER A 55 -1.37 4.08 -6.45
N THR A 56 -0.88 4.11 -7.70
CA THR A 56 -1.71 4.27 -8.90
C THR A 56 -1.37 3.19 -9.94
N PRO A 57 -1.72 1.92 -9.68
CA PRO A 57 -1.48 0.85 -10.63
C PRO A 57 -2.22 1.11 -11.94
N ALA A 58 -1.63 0.66 -13.05
CA ALA A 58 -2.26 0.68 -14.36
C ALA A 58 -3.38 -0.38 -14.44
N CYS A 59 -4.39 -0.11 -15.26
CA CYS A 59 -5.47 -1.04 -15.57
C CYS A 59 -5.11 -1.88 -16.81
N ASP A 60 -3.96 -2.56 -16.74
CA ASP A 60 -3.28 -3.19 -17.88
C ASP A 60 -3.38 -4.73 -17.89
N GLY A 61 -4.25 -5.30 -17.05
CA GLY A 61 -4.39 -6.74 -16.88
C GLY A 61 -3.49 -7.33 -15.80
N ARG A 62 -2.80 -6.52 -15.02
CA ARG A 62 -2.05 -7.01 -13.85
C ARG A 62 -2.95 -7.60 -12.76
N ASN A 63 -2.44 -8.61 -12.08
CA ASN A 63 -3.10 -9.39 -11.05
C ASN A 63 -2.78 -8.84 -9.67
N ILE A 64 -3.82 -8.59 -8.87
CA ILE A 64 -3.68 -8.14 -7.49
C ILE A 64 -4.52 -9.01 -6.55
N LEU A 65 -4.02 -9.20 -5.33
CA LEU A 65 -4.79 -9.79 -4.24
C LEU A 65 -5.19 -8.69 -3.26
N ILE A 66 -6.49 -8.34 -3.24
CA ILE A 66 -7.03 -7.43 -2.24
C ILE A 66 -7.18 -8.19 -0.93
N VAL A 67 -6.42 -7.79 0.08
CA VAL A 67 -6.46 -8.40 1.42
C VAL A 67 -7.40 -7.68 2.36
N HIS A 68 -7.70 -6.40 2.08
CA HIS A 68 -8.68 -5.64 2.83
C HIS A 68 -9.33 -4.56 1.96
N SER A 69 -10.56 -4.19 2.27
CA SER A 69 -11.29 -3.11 1.60
C SER A 69 -11.81 -2.16 2.66
N VAL A 70 -11.14 -1.02 2.83
CA VAL A 70 -11.49 -0.01 3.83
C VAL A 70 -12.61 0.86 3.26
N ILE A 71 -13.69 1.02 4.01
CA ILE A 71 -14.82 1.87 3.64
C ILE A 71 -14.71 3.18 4.42
N GLU A 72 -14.59 4.31 3.72
CA GLU A 72 -14.44 5.64 4.33
C GLU A 72 -15.79 6.16 4.85
N TYR A 73 -16.19 5.69 6.03
CA TYR A 73 -17.31 6.29 6.79
C TYR A 73 -16.88 7.57 7.52
N ASP A 74 -15.68 7.52 8.10
CA ASP A 74 -14.95 8.67 8.64
C ASP A 74 -13.53 8.64 8.07
N ARG A 75 -13.02 9.82 7.73
CA ARG A 75 -11.73 9.96 7.07
C ARG A 75 -10.55 9.62 7.98
N GLY A 76 -10.60 10.05 9.24
CA GLY A 76 -9.52 9.80 10.20
C GLY A 76 -9.41 8.32 10.52
N ASP A 77 -10.56 7.67 10.72
CA ASP A 77 -10.62 6.23 10.97
C ASP A 77 -10.13 5.43 9.76
N ALA A 78 -10.56 5.80 8.54
CA ALA A 78 -10.09 5.13 7.32
C ALA A 78 -8.58 5.27 7.11
N ILE A 79 -8.00 6.46 7.35
CA ILE A 79 -6.54 6.67 7.29
C ILE A 79 -5.79 5.72 8.24
N ASN A 80 -6.28 5.61 9.48
CA ASN A 80 -5.69 4.74 10.50
C ASN A 80 -5.87 3.26 10.14
N GLU A 81 -7.03 2.86 9.63
CA GLU A 81 -7.34 1.48 9.25
C GLU A 81 -6.49 1.02 8.05
N ILE A 82 -6.35 1.86 7.02
CA ILE A 82 -5.43 1.62 5.91
C ILE A 82 -3.99 1.45 6.45
N GLY A 83 -3.55 2.37 7.32
CA GLY A 83 -2.22 2.31 7.95
C GLY A 83 -1.99 1.01 8.75
N GLN A 84 -2.95 0.60 9.58
CA GLN A 84 -2.91 -0.67 10.33
C GLN A 84 -2.81 -1.87 9.39
N THR A 85 -3.62 -1.88 8.35
CA THR A 85 -3.65 -2.97 7.38
C THR A 85 -2.31 -3.11 6.66
N LEU A 86 -1.70 -2.00 6.24
CA LEU A 86 -0.38 -1.97 5.58
C LEU A 86 0.74 -2.43 6.52
N VAL A 87 0.63 -2.11 7.82
CA VAL A 87 1.59 -2.59 8.83
C VAL A 87 1.50 -4.11 9.01
N MET A 88 0.29 -4.66 9.08
CA MET A 88 0.06 -6.10 9.22
C MET A 88 0.39 -6.89 7.94
N ASN A 89 0.19 -6.29 6.77
CA ASN A 89 0.39 -6.91 5.46
C ASN A 89 1.61 -6.31 4.77
N ARG A 90 2.81 -6.57 5.30
CA ARG A 90 4.06 -6.04 4.72
C ARG A 90 4.17 -6.39 3.23
N GLY A 91 4.53 -5.40 2.42
CA GLY A 91 4.62 -5.51 0.95
C GLY A 91 3.30 -5.25 0.22
N SER A 92 2.21 -4.96 0.93
CA SER A 92 0.98 -4.48 0.32
C SER A 92 1.02 -2.96 0.11
N GLU A 93 0.17 -2.50 -0.79
CA GLU A 93 -0.08 -1.10 -1.13
C GLU A 93 -1.57 -0.80 -0.98
N PHE A 94 -1.96 0.47 -1.02
CA PHE A 94 -3.36 0.86 -1.19
C PHE A 94 -3.49 1.80 -2.38
N THR A 95 -4.66 1.80 -3.03
CA THR A 95 -4.93 2.70 -4.16
C THR A 95 -6.24 3.46 -3.98
N TYR A 96 -6.53 4.37 -4.90
CA TYR A 96 -7.74 5.16 -4.91
C TYR A 96 -9.00 4.30 -5.09
N PRO A 97 -10.14 4.77 -4.59
CA PRO A 97 -11.42 4.18 -4.91
C PRO A 97 -11.66 4.16 -6.41
N GLY A 98 -11.92 2.96 -6.95
CA GLY A 98 -12.22 2.79 -8.38
C GLY A 98 -11.05 3.14 -9.30
N GLN A 99 -9.80 3.04 -8.82
CA GLN A 99 -8.58 3.25 -9.62
C GLN A 99 -8.64 2.56 -11.00
N CYS A 100 -9.25 1.36 -11.03
CA CYS A 100 -9.68 0.69 -12.25
C CYS A 100 -11.17 0.36 -12.16
N PRO A 101 -11.91 0.31 -13.29
CA PRO A 101 -13.30 -0.15 -13.31
C PRO A 101 -13.54 -1.52 -12.65
N SER A 102 -12.55 -2.42 -12.69
CA SER A 102 -12.59 -3.73 -12.03
C SER A 102 -12.43 -3.67 -10.50
N LEU A 103 -12.22 -2.48 -9.93
CA LEU A 103 -12.15 -2.22 -8.51
C LEU A 103 -13.41 -1.47 -8.06
N ARG A 104 -13.95 -1.87 -6.92
CA ARG A 104 -15.10 -1.18 -6.34
C ARG A 104 -14.68 0.24 -5.96
N GLY A 105 -15.37 1.23 -6.52
CA GLY A 105 -15.18 2.63 -6.13
C GLY A 105 -15.94 2.99 -4.87
N GLN A 106 -17.19 2.54 -4.74
CA GLN A 106 -18.05 2.91 -3.62
C GLN A 106 -18.94 1.76 -3.16
N VAL A 107 -19.38 1.84 -1.90
CA VAL A 107 -20.47 1.04 -1.34
C VAL A 107 -21.35 1.94 -0.46
N ASP A 108 -22.65 1.93 -0.71
CA ASP A 108 -23.62 2.78 -0.01
C ASP A 108 -23.24 4.27 0.02
N GLY A 109 -22.61 4.76 -1.05
CA GLY A 109 -22.15 6.14 -1.19
C GLY A 109 -20.79 6.45 -0.54
N ASN A 110 -20.18 5.50 0.18
CA ASN A 110 -18.88 5.66 0.82
C ASN A 110 -17.77 5.14 -0.09
N ASP A 111 -16.63 5.82 -0.07
CA ASP A 111 -15.46 5.48 -0.88
C ASP A 111 -14.77 4.22 -0.35
N VAL A 112 -14.33 3.33 -1.26
CA VAL A 112 -13.69 2.05 -0.92
C VAL A 112 -12.22 2.05 -1.33
N TYR A 113 -11.32 1.93 -0.36
CA TYR A 113 -9.88 1.87 -0.59
C TYR A 113 -9.39 0.43 -0.46
N PRO A 114 -8.99 -0.22 -1.56
CA PRO A 114 -8.42 -1.56 -1.48
C PRO A 114 -6.97 -1.49 -0.99
N VAL A 115 -6.65 -2.36 -0.03
CA VAL A 115 -5.26 -2.70 0.33
C VAL A 115 -4.92 -4.04 -0.32
N TYR A 116 -3.84 -4.09 -1.09
CA TYR A 116 -3.57 -5.19 -2.01
C TYR A 116 -2.09 -5.54 -2.16
N TYR A 117 -1.84 -6.78 -2.56
CA TYR A 117 -0.55 -7.23 -3.09
C TYR A 117 -0.57 -7.22 -4.61
N ASP A 118 0.50 -6.72 -5.23
CA ASP A 118 0.67 -6.70 -6.68
C ASP A 118 1.51 -7.89 -7.14
N PHE A 119 0.95 -8.69 -8.05
CA PHE A 119 1.61 -9.85 -8.64
C PHE A 119 1.97 -9.63 -10.12
N GLY A 120 1.67 -8.46 -10.69
CA GLY A 120 1.92 -8.20 -12.11
C GLY A 120 1.24 -9.24 -12.99
N SER A 121 1.99 -9.91 -13.85
CA SER A 121 1.47 -10.98 -14.72
C SER A 121 1.34 -12.36 -14.04
N ASP A 122 1.81 -12.53 -12.80
CA ASP A 122 1.87 -13.84 -12.14
C ASP A 122 0.56 -14.19 -11.41
N GLN A 123 -0.44 -14.60 -12.19
CA GLN A 123 -1.72 -15.07 -11.66
C GLN A 123 -1.56 -16.29 -10.75
N ALA A 124 -0.62 -17.18 -11.05
CA ALA A 124 -0.43 -18.40 -10.27
C ALA A 124 0.07 -18.09 -8.84
N ALA A 125 1.03 -17.17 -8.71
CA ALA A 125 1.50 -16.69 -7.41
C ALA A 125 0.39 -15.98 -6.62
N MET A 126 -0.43 -15.16 -7.29
CA MET A 126 -1.59 -14.53 -6.66
C MET A 126 -2.58 -15.57 -6.13
N CYS A 127 -2.91 -16.59 -6.92
CA CYS A 127 -3.84 -17.64 -6.50
C CYS A 127 -3.28 -18.49 -5.36
N ALA A 128 -1.98 -18.80 -5.37
CA ALA A 128 -1.33 -19.44 -4.24
C ALA A 128 -1.36 -18.56 -2.98
N ALA A 129 -1.15 -17.25 -3.11
CA ALA A 129 -1.26 -16.31 -2.00
C ALA A 129 -2.69 -16.25 -1.45
N LYS A 130 -3.70 -16.18 -2.32
CA LYS A 130 -5.13 -16.20 -1.95
C LYS A 130 -5.50 -17.50 -1.23
N ALA A 131 -5.05 -18.66 -1.70
CA ALA A 131 -5.30 -19.93 -1.04
C ALA A 131 -4.74 -19.99 0.39
N ASN A 132 -3.60 -19.33 0.62
CA ASN A 132 -2.94 -19.30 1.94
C ASN A 132 -3.51 -18.23 2.89
N LYS A 133 -3.96 -17.08 2.37
CA LYS A 133 -4.29 -15.89 3.17
C LYS A 133 -5.76 -15.49 3.11
N GLY A 134 -6.52 -16.00 2.15
CA GLY A 134 -7.82 -15.48 1.77
C GLY A 134 -7.71 -14.18 0.95
N GLY A 135 -8.79 -13.39 0.94
CA GLY A 135 -8.89 -12.14 0.18
C GLY A 135 -9.61 -12.30 -1.16
N ASN A 136 -9.62 -11.22 -1.94
CA ASN A 136 -10.30 -11.14 -3.23
C ASN A 136 -9.26 -10.91 -4.33
N ALA A 137 -9.06 -11.90 -5.20
CA ALA A 137 -8.16 -11.72 -6.32
C ALA A 137 -8.85 -10.96 -7.45
N ARG A 138 -8.09 -10.14 -8.16
CA ARG A 138 -8.57 -9.27 -9.23
C ARG A 138 -7.54 -9.15 -10.33
N THR A 139 -8.02 -9.11 -11.56
CA THR A 139 -7.25 -8.63 -12.70
C THR A 139 -7.65 -7.17 -12.96
N LEU A 140 -6.69 -6.24 -12.88
CA LEU A 140 -6.96 -4.80 -13.08
C LEU A 140 -7.27 -4.51 -14.54
N ASN A 141 -8.53 -4.18 -14.83
CA ASN A 141 -9.01 -3.99 -16.19
C ASN A 141 -9.98 -2.81 -16.28
N THR A 142 -10.26 -2.39 -17.51
CA THR A 142 -11.19 -1.30 -17.84
C THR A 142 -12.61 -1.76 -18.17
N ALA A 143 -12.87 -3.06 -18.22
CA ALA A 143 -14.17 -3.63 -18.58
C ALA A 143 -15.18 -3.62 -17.42
N GLY A 144 -14.73 -3.35 -16.19
CA GLY A 144 -15.58 -3.44 -15.01
C GLY A 144 -15.84 -4.89 -14.59
N ASP A 145 -14.99 -5.82 -15.02
CA ASP A 145 -15.12 -7.21 -14.65
C ASP A 145 -14.65 -7.42 -13.22
N PHE A 146 -15.60 -7.88 -12.39
CA PHE A 146 -15.39 -8.20 -10.99
C PHE A 146 -15.16 -9.70 -10.74
N SER A 147 -14.81 -10.47 -11.75
CA SER A 147 -14.50 -11.88 -11.60
C SER A 147 -13.24 -12.10 -10.78
N ASP A 148 -13.25 -13.17 -10.00
CA ASP A 148 -12.06 -13.65 -9.32
C ASP A 148 -11.34 -14.64 -10.25
N PRO A 149 -10.08 -14.38 -10.64
CA PRO A 149 -9.32 -15.22 -11.56
C PRO A 149 -8.72 -16.48 -10.89
N CYS A 150 -9.02 -16.70 -9.61
CA CYS A 150 -8.72 -17.89 -8.83
C CYS A 150 -10.04 -18.52 -8.33
#